data_AF-A0A7L3WV30-F1
#
_entry.id   AF-A0A7L3WV30-F1
#
_cell.length_a   1.000
_cell.length_b   1.000
_cell.length_c   1.000
_cell.angle_alpha   90.00
_cell.angle_beta   90.00
_cell.angle_gamma   90.00
#
_symmetry.space_group_name_H-M   'P 1'
#
loop_
_entity.id
_entity.type
_entity.pdbx_description
1 polymer ?
#
loop_
_entity_poly.entity_id
_entity_poly.type
_entity_poly.pdbx_seq_one_letter_code
_entity_poly.pdbx_strand_id
1 'polypeptide(L)'
;KHAENMYYFSELALTLNAPESGTAPTDSRLRPDQRLMENGRWDEANAEKQRLEEKQRISRKRREAEAARATEDGTPYDPYKPLWFERRKDPVTQELAHVYKGGYWESKEKQDWALCPDIF
;
A
#
# COMPACT_ATOMS: atom_id res chain seq x y z
N LYS A 1 -11.79 -27.23 -12.16
CA LYS A 1 -12.67 -28.15 -11.38
C LYS A 1 -12.38 -28.10 -9.87
N HIS A 2 -11.74 -27.04 -9.35
CA HIS A 2 -11.50 -26.83 -7.90
C HIS A 2 -11.66 -25.36 -7.50
N ALA A 3 -12.27 -24.54 -8.37
CA ALA A 3 -12.36 -23.09 -8.16
C ALA A 3 -13.29 -22.77 -6.98
N GLU A 4 -14.31 -23.61 -6.78
CA GLU A 4 -15.25 -23.58 -5.66
C GLU A 4 -14.59 -23.69 -4.29
N ASN A 5 -13.40 -24.31 -4.22
CA ASN A 5 -12.62 -24.44 -2.98
C ASN A 5 -11.56 -23.32 -2.82
N MET A 6 -11.41 -22.46 -3.83
CA MET A 6 -10.35 -21.45 -3.96
C MET A 6 -10.97 -20.09 -4.33
N TYR A 7 -12.04 -19.70 -3.63
CA TYR A 7 -12.72 -18.41 -3.78
C TYR A 7 -13.19 -18.07 -5.21
N TYR A 8 -13.39 -19.09 -6.05
CA TYR A 8 -13.72 -18.94 -7.47
C TYR A 8 -12.70 -18.12 -8.26
N PHE A 9 -11.43 -18.13 -7.84
CA PHE A 9 -10.38 -17.41 -8.53
C PHE A 9 -10.13 -17.98 -9.93
N SER A 10 -9.89 -17.08 -10.87
CA SER A 10 -9.33 -17.42 -12.18
C SER A 10 -7.88 -17.86 -12.01
N GLU A 11 -7.34 -18.54 -13.02
CA GLU A 11 -5.93 -18.95 -13.03
C GLU A 11 -4.99 -17.75 -12.85
N LEU A 12 -5.27 -16.63 -13.52
CA LEU A 12 -4.52 -15.38 -13.32
C LEU A 12 -4.59 -14.90 -11.86
N ALA A 13 -5.79 -14.87 -11.26
CA ALA A 13 -5.96 -14.40 -9.88
C ALA A 13 -5.17 -15.24 -8.88
N LEU A 14 -5.06 -16.56 -9.10
CA LEU A 14 -4.23 -17.44 -8.27
C LEU A 14 -2.74 -17.06 -8.29
N THR A 15 -2.24 -16.48 -9.39
CA THR A 15 -0.83 -16.07 -9.51
C THR A 15 -0.52 -14.70 -8.90
N LEU A 16 -1.53 -13.84 -8.69
CA LEU A 16 -1.30 -12.44 -8.30
C LEU A 16 -0.61 -12.30 -6.94
N ASN A 17 -0.89 -13.21 -5.98
CA ASN A 17 -0.31 -13.19 -4.65
C ASN A 17 0.78 -14.27 -4.42
N ALA A 18 1.26 -14.91 -5.50
CA ALA A 18 2.38 -15.83 -5.41
C ALA A 18 3.65 -15.09 -4.95
N PRO A 19 4.47 -15.66 -4.05
CA PRO A 19 5.70 -15.02 -3.57
C PRO A 19 6.64 -14.62 -4.71
N GLU A 20 7.20 -13.41 -4.62
CA GLU A 20 8.17 -12.86 -5.57
C GLU A 20 9.29 -12.21 -4.78
N SER A 21 10.55 -12.50 -5.14
CA SER A 21 11.72 -11.89 -4.50
C SER A 21 11.97 -10.47 -5.02
N GLY A 22 12.50 -9.62 -4.15
CA GLY A 22 12.95 -8.29 -4.54
C GLY A 22 11.83 -7.31 -4.86
N THR A 23 10.64 -7.51 -4.30
CA THR A 23 9.56 -6.53 -4.27
C THR A 23 9.79 -5.50 -3.17
N ALA A 24 9.14 -4.34 -3.28
CA ALA A 24 9.14 -3.33 -2.22
C ALA A 24 8.58 -3.91 -0.91
N PRO A 25 9.00 -3.43 0.27
CA PRO A 25 8.44 -3.87 1.55
C PRO A 25 6.94 -3.52 1.71
N THR A 26 6.41 -2.65 0.85
CA THR A 26 4.99 -2.26 0.78
C THR A 26 4.17 -3.13 -0.19
N ASP A 27 4.77 -4.13 -0.84
CA ASP A 27 4.08 -5.00 -1.81
C ASP A 27 3.02 -5.86 -1.12
N SER A 28 1.86 -6.03 -1.77
CA SER A 28 0.74 -6.77 -1.19
C SER A 28 1.06 -8.25 -0.91
N ARG A 29 2.04 -8.85 -1.59
CA ARG A 29 2.49 -10.23 -1.31
C ARG A 29 3.07 -10.42 0.08
N LEU A 30 3.55 -9.33 0.68
CA LEU A 30 4.16 -9.28 2.01
C LEU A 30 3.14 -8.91 3.10
N ARG A 31 1.89 -8.64 2.73
CA ARG A 31 0.83 -8.27 3.67
C ARG A 31 0.46 -9.48 4.56
N PRO A 32 0.72 -9.42 5.89
CA PRO A 32 0.72 -10.61 6.74
C PRO A 32 -0.67 -11.21 6.99
N ASP A 33 -1.70 -10.38 7.19
CA ASP A 33 -3.09 -10.83 7.38
C ASP A 33 -3.59 -11.60 6.14
N GLN A 34 -3.32 -11.09 4.95
CA GLN A 34 -3.69 -11.75 3.69
C GLN A 34 -2.95 -13.08 3.51
N ARG A 35 -1.65 -13.15 3.83
CA ARG A 35 -0.87 -14.39 3.74
C ARG A 35 -1.36 -15.46 4.74
N LEU A 36 -1.68 -15.06 5.96
CA LEU A 36 -2.22 -15.96 6.98
C LEU A 36 -3.58 -16.52 6.55
N MET A 37 -4.43 -15.68 5.96
CA MET A 37 -5.72 -16.09 5.41
C MET A 37 -5.57 -17.13 4.29
N GLU A 38 -4.66 -16.90 3.34
CA GLU A 38 -4.36 -17.85 2.26
C GLU A 38 -3.84 -19.20 2.78
N ASN A 39 -3.14 -19.20 3.92
CA ASN A 39 -2.68 -20.40 4.61
C ASN A 39 -3.75 -21.04 5.52
N GLY A 40 -4.98 -20.51 5.55
CA GLY A 40 -6.08 -21.00 6.38
C GLY A 40 -5.96 -20.69 7.88
N ARG A 41 -5.03 -19.81 8.27
CA ARG A 41 -4.78 -19.40 9.67
C ARG A 41 -5.67 -18.20 10.04
N TRP A 42 -6.97 -18.45 10.14
CA TRP A 42 -8.01 -17.42 10.25
C TRP A 42 -7.90 -16.52 11.49
N ASP A 43 -7.67 -17.09 12.68
CA ASP A 43 -7.61 -16.32 13.92
C ASP A 43 -6.41 -15.36 13.92
N GLU A 44 -5.27 -15.83 13.44
CA GLU A 44 -4.05 -15.02 13.31
C GLU A 44 -4.19 -13.96 12.22
N ALA A 45 -4.81 -14.29 11.09
CA ALA A 45 -5.12 -13.32 10.05
C ALA A 45 -5.99 -12.17 10.59
N ASN A 46 -7.01 -12.49 11.39
CA ASN A 46 -7.87 -11.50 12.02
C ASN A 46 -7.12 -10.61 13.01
N ALA A 47 -6.22 -11.20 13.83
CA ALA A 47 -5.38 -10.44 14.76
C ALA A 47 -4.43 -9.49 14.02
N GLU A 48 -3.75 -9.97 12.97
CA GLU A 48 -2.86 -9.16 12.13
C GLU A 48 -3.62 -8.05 11.41
N LYS A 49 -4.83 -8.34 10.90
CA LYS A 49 -5.69 -7.33 10.28
C LYS A 49 -5.99 -6.17 11.24
N GLN A 50 -6.35 -6.47 12.48
CA GLN A 50 -6.60 -5.43 13.49
C GLN A 50 -5.36 -4.59 13.77
N ARG A 51 -4.18 -5.23 13.88
CA ARG A 51 -2.91 -4.52 14.08
C ARG A 51 -2.60 -3.57 12.93
N LEU A 52 -2.76 -4.02 11.69
CA LEU A 52 -2.51 -3.22 10.48
C LEU A 52 -3.46 -2.03 10.37
N GLU A 53 -4.77 -2.26 10.56
CA GLU A 53 -5.79 -1.21 10.47
C GLU A 53 -5.61 -0.16 11.57
N GLU A 54 -5.24 -0.57 12.79
CA GLU A 54 -4.94 0.38 13.87
C GLU A 54 -3.65 1.17 13.60
N LYS A 55 -2.58 0.53 13.11
CA LYS A 55 -1.34 1.23 12.69
C LYS A 55 -1.66 2.31 11.65
N GLN A 56 -2.47 1.98 10.64
CA GLN A 56 -2.88 2.92 9.60
C GLN A 56 -3.74 4.06 10.17
N ARG A 57 -4.66 3.74 11.11
CA ARG A 57 -5.54 4.72 11.76
C ARG A 57 -4.75 5.71 12.61
N ILE A 58 -3.77 5.26 13.38
CA ILE A 58 -2.87 6.11 14.17
C ILE A 58 -2.05 7.02 13.26
N SER A 59 -1.45 6.47 12.19
CA SER A 59 -0.68 7.25 11.20
C SER A 59 -1.54 8.35 10.55
N ARG A 60 -2.81 8.06 10.24
CA ARG A 60 -3.74 9.07 9.71
C ARG A 60 -4.05 10.15 10.74
N LYS A 61 -4.44 9.78 11.97
CA LYS A 61 -4.73 10.74 13.05
C LYS A 61 -3.56 11.67 13.33
N ARG A 62 -2.32 11.14 13.32
CA ARG A 62 -1.11 11.94 13.50
C ARG A 62 -0.97 13.00 12.40
N ARG A 63 -1.12 12.62 11.13
CA ARG A 63 -1.06 13.56 10.00
C ARG A 63 -2.16 14.62 10.05
N GLU A 64 -3.38 14.23 10.42
CA GLU A 64 -4.50 15.18 10.61
C GLU A 64 -4.20 16.19 11.73
N ALA A 65 -3.65 15.73 12.86
CA ALA A 65 -3.25 16.61 13.96
C ALA A 65 -2.09 17.55 13.58
N GLU A 66 -1.10 17.07 12.83
CA GLU A 66 0.00 17.89 12.30
C GLU A 66 -0.52 18.96 11.33
N ALA A 67 -1.48 18.61 10.46
CA ALA A 67 -2.12 19.56 9.55
C ALA A 67 -2.94 20.64 10.30
N ALA A 68 -3.68 20.23 11.33
CA ALA A 68 -4.46 21.15 12.16
C ALA A 68 -3.55 22.15 12.89
N ARG A 69 -2.48 21.66 13.53
CA ARG A 69 -1.48 22.51 14.20
C ARG A 69 -0.82 23.50 13.25
N ALA A 70 -0.41 23.05 12.07
CA ALA A 70 0.19 23.94 11.08
C ALA A 70 -0.78 25.05 10.61
N THR A 71 -2.07 24.73 10.52
CA THR A 71 -3.13 25.71 10.23
C THR A 71 -3.29 26.74 11.35
N GLU A 72 -3.28 26.29 12.61
CA GLU A 72 -3.37 27.17 13.79
C GLU A 72 -2.13 28.06 13.95
N ASP A 73 -0.94 27.51 13.75
CA ASP A 73 0.34 28.20 13.89
C ASP A 73 0.69 29.07 12.66
N GLY A 74 -0.10 29.00 11.58
CA GLY A 74 0.18 29.67 10.31
C GLY A 74 1.45 29.17 9.61
N THR A 75 1.91 27.95 9.92
CA THR A 75 3.12 27.36 9.35
C THR A 75 2.81 26.50 8.11
N PRO A 76 3.76 26.37 7.16
CA PRO A 76 3.55 25.50 6.00
C PRO A 76 3.41 24.02 6.40
N TYR A 77 2.36 23.36 5.92
CA TYR A 77 2.15 21.92 6.06
C TYR A 77 2.45 21.21 4.73
N ASP A 78 3.29 20.17 4.75
CA ASP A 78 3.51 19.29 3.60
C ASP A 78 2.59 18.07 3.68
N PRO A 79 1.55 17.95 2.83
CA PRO A 79 0.64 16.83 2.86
C PRO A 79 1.31 15.55 2.38
N TYR A 80 0.82 14.42 2.88
CA TYR A 80 1.26 13.10 2.42
C TYR A 80 1.12 12.95 0.90
N LYS A 81 2.20 12.50 0.25
CA LYS A 81 2.28 12.25 -1.19
C LYS A 81 2.61 10.77 -1.44
N PRO A 82 1.92 10.09 -2.36
CA PRO A 82 2.31 8.74 -2.79
C PRO A 82 3.75 8.70 -3.32
N LEU A 83 4.45 7.59 -3.07
CA LEU A 83 5.87 7.49 -3.37
C LEU A 83 6.17 7.36 -4.87
N TRP A 84 5.35 6.61 -5.60
CA TRP A 84 5.62 6.24 -7.01
C TRP A 84 4.73 6.95 -8.03
N PHE A 85 3.73 7.68 -7.55
CA PHE A 85 2.74 8.36 -8.39
C PHE A 85 2.56 9.79 -7.91
N GLU A 86 2.12 10.64 -8.82
CA GLU A 86 1.72 12.01 -8.52
C GLU A 86 0.39 12.34 -9.18
N ARG A 87 -0.35 13.27 -8.58
CA ARG A 87 -1.64 13.68 -9.11
C ARG A 87 -1.44 14.83 -10.09
N ARG A 88 -1.77 14.63 -11.36
CA ARG A 88 -1.63 15.60 -12.45
C ARG A 88 -2.93 15.74 -13.23
N LYS A 89 -3.14 16.91 -13.83
CA LYS A 89 -4.25 17.15 -14.75
C LYS A 89 -3.88 16.58 -16.12
N ASP A 90 -4.71 15.69 -16.64
CA ASP A 90 -4.53 15.14 -17.98
C ASP A 90 -4.70 16.26 -19.04
N PRO A 91 -3.78 16.41 -20.00
CA PRO A 91 -3.86 17.50 -20.98
C PRO A 91 -5.03 17.36 -21.95
N VAL A 92 -5.53 16.14 -22.19
CA VAL A 92 -6.60 15.85 -23.14
C VAL A 92 -7.96 15.86 -22.44
N THR A 93 -8.13 15.06 -21.39
CA THR A 93 -9.42 14.91 -20.70
C THR A 93 -9.68 16.02 -19.68
N GLN A 94 -8.64 16.77 -19.29
CA GLN A 94 -8.70 17.79 -18.23
C GLN A 94 -9.06 17.23 -16.84
N GLU A 95 -9.08 15.90 -16.66
CA GLU A 95 -9.36 15.25 -15.39
C GLU A 95 -8.08 15.09 -14.54
N LEU A 96 -8.25 14.96 -13.22
CA LEU A 96 -7.13 14.66 -12.32
C LEU A 96 -6.86 13.16 -12.32
N ALA A 97 -5.66 12.77 -12.78
CA ALA A 97 -5.20 11.39 -12.81
C ALA A 97 -3.97 11.20 -11.92
N HIS A 98 -3.74 9.95 -11.49
CA HIS A 98 -2.47 9.55 -10.87
C HIS A 98 -1.54 9.06 -11.96
N VAL A 99 -0.43 9.77 -12.16
CA VAL A 99 0.57 9.49 -13.19
C VAL A 99 1.80 8.91 -12.52
N TYR A 100 2.34 7.84 -13.10
CA TYR A 100 3.60 7.25 -12.65
C TYR A 100 4.72 8.27 -12.84
N LYS A 101 5.46 8.58 -11.77
CA LYS A 101 6.52 9.60 -11.80
C LYS A 101 7.94 9.03 -11.91
N GLY A 102 8.07 7.71 -12.05
CA GLY A 102 9.36 7.02 -11.99
C GLY A 102 9.76 6.59 -10.58
N GLY A 103 10.91 5.94 -10.48
CA GLY A 103 11.59 5.59 -9.22
C GLY A 103 11.33 4.16 -8.76
N TYR A 104 10.13 3.60 -8.99
CA TYR A 104 9.82 2.25 -8.51
C TYR A 104 10.73 1.19 -9.14
N TRP A 105 10.85 1.20 -10.47
CA TRP A 105 11.60 0.17 -11.19
C TRP A 105 13.10 0.32 -10.99
N GLU A 106 13.59 1.55 -10.89
CA GLU A 106 14.98 1.88 -10.58
C GLU A 106 15.35 1.45 -9.14
N SER A 107 14.45 1.68 -8.17
CA SER A 107 14.57 1.15 -6.82
C SER A 107 14.54 -0.38 -6.80
N LYS A 108 13.66 -1.00 -7.61
CA LYS A 108 13.59 -2.46 -7.75
C LYS A 108 14.89 -3.04 -8.32
N GLU A 109 15.43 -2.45 -9.37
CA GLU A 109 16.69 -2.88 -9.98
C GLU A 109 17.86 -2.79 -9.01
N LYS A 110 17.92 -1.70 -8.22
CA LYS A 110 18.96 -1.48 -7.21
C LYS A 110 18.72 -2.20 -5.89
N GLN A 111 17.53 -2.79 -5.71
CA GLN A 111 17.05 -3.30 -4.43
C GLN A 111 17.14 -2.26 -3.29
N ASP A 112 16.89 -0.99 -3.61
CA ASP A 112 16.91 0.13 -2.67
C ASP A 112 15.50 0.61 -2.36
N TRP A 113 15.06 0.27 -1.14
CA TRP A 113 13.73 0.60 -0.63
C TRP A 113 13.77 1.61 0.51
N ALA A 114 14.85 2.39 0.67
CA ALA A 114 15.00 3.34 1.79
C ALA A 114 13.88 4.37 1.87
N LEU A 115 13.23 4.69 0.75
CA LEU A 115 12.09 5.62 0.69
C LEU A 115 10.75 4.96 1.06
N CYS A 116 10.67 3.63 1.08
CA CYS A 116 9.42 2.94 1.38
C CYS A 116 9.07 3.05 2.87
N PRO A 117 7.84 3.46 3.20
CA PRO A 117 7.39 3.46 4.59
C PRO A 117 7.14 2.04 5.11
N ASP A 118 7.29 1.87 6.41
CA ASP A 118 6.85 0.66 7.11
C ASP A 118 5.34 0.69 7.37
N ILE A 119 4.59 -0.07 6.58
CA ILE A 119 3.11 -0.10 6.61
C ILE A 119 2.52 -1.42 7.08
N PHE A 120 3.34 -2.45 7.29
CA PHE A 120 2.90 -3.76 7.77
C PHE A 120 3.18 -3.98 9.25
#